data_AF-A0A1Y4SAG6-F1
#
_entry.id   AF-A0A1Y4SAG6-F1
#
_cell.length_a   1.000
_cell.length_b   1.000
_cell.length_c   1.000
_cell.angle_alpha   90.00
_cell.angle_beta   90.00
_cell.angle_gamma   90.00
#
_symmetry.space_group_name_H-M   'P 1'
#
loop_
_entity.id
_entity.type
_entity.pdbx_description
1 polymer ?
#
loop_
_entity_poly.entity_id
_entity_poly.type
_entity_poly.pdbx_seq_one_letter_code
_entity_poly.pdbx_strand_id
1 'polypeptide(L)'
;MEPLEMDTQNWLEETLALCTEPGWESRERLWIRERFEAVARSQNLSGRGMLDRLIFERLYGRPPEKSTEQLTIRYWRTGQHKPQSREQCLALGQALGLDTADTDVLLRGYYDSADRVFTAGDEEDPVYHWRRRYLEQLETQYLAIIHPLTLERRKIPWEKSGEYLRHCYVQEARQYVDTKNKLDETSHLNSANYVNEFQRLRFLRGEIPRKTMLRHLFLLSVPFVSRSVLDQGLETLGYLPLDAQHESRFGERTDLLVLRLLERYQQECAGRAPDCCHTWLRQTCRTLDAFLLRCGHPELRFLHFKTLDGEKKKARQETR
;
A
#
# COMPACT_ATOMS: atom_id res chain seq x y z
N MET A 1 20.36 -12.89 25.57
CA MET A 1 19.19 -12.34 24.87
C MET A 1 18.07 -12.35 25.87
N GLU A 2 17.49 -11.20 26.16
CA GLU A 2 16.42 -11.10 27.17
C GLU A 2 15.15 -11.82 26.69
N PRO A 3 14.30 -12.36 27.58
CA PRO A 3 13.10 -13.11 27.18
C PRO A 3 12.15 -12.34 26.22
N LEU A 4 12.05 -11.01 26.38
CA LEU A 4 11.22 -10.14 25.56
C LEU A 4 11.78 -9.96 24.13
N GLU A 5 13.11 -9.95 23.99
CA GLU A 5 13.79 -9.88 22.70
C GLU A 5 13.59 -11.18 21.92
N MET A 6 13.64 -12.32 22.61
CA MET A 6 13.44 -13.64 22.02
C MET A 6 12.00 -13.83 21.53
N ASP A 7 11.01 -13.39 22.31
CA ASP A 7 9.60 -13.44 21.90
C ASP A 7 9.31 -12.56 20.67
N THR A 8 9.85 -11.33 20.64
CA THR A 8 9.73 -10.44 19.48
C THR A 8 10.38 -11.04 18.24
N GLN A 9 11.57 -11.62 18.38
CA GLN A 9 12.29 -12.25 17.28
C GLN A 9 11.52 -13.46 16.72
N ASN A 10 11.00 -14.33 17.59
CA ASN A 10 10.20 -15.48 17.18
C ASN A 10 8.94 -15.04 16.43
N TRP A 11 8.21 -14.04 16.93
CA TRP A 11 7.03 -13.49 16.26
C TRP A 11 7.36 -12.94 14.86
N LEU A 12 8.48 -12.25 14.70
CA LEU A 12 8.94 -11.72 13.41
C LEU A 12 9.26 -12.85 12.42
N GLU A 13 9.96 -13.88 12.86
CA GLU A 13 10.33 -15.04 12.04
C GLU A 13 9.10 -15.83 11.60
N GLU A 14 8.18 -16.12 12.52
CA GLU A 14 6.91 -16.79 12.21
C GLU A 14 6.07 -15.97 11.23
N THR A 15 5.95 -14.67 11.46
CA THR A 15 5.18 -13.78 10.60
C THR A 15 5.77 -13.71 9.20
N LEU A 16 7.10 -13.59 9.08
CA LEU A 16 7.76 -13.60 7.78
C LEU A 16 7.57 -14.94 7.06
N ALA A 17 7.75 -16.06 7.75
CA ALA A 17 7.59 -17.39 7.18
C ALA A 17 6.19 -17.58 6.56
N LEU A 18 5.14 -17.07 7.21
CA LEU A 18 3.79 -17.07 6.67
C LEU A 18 3.65 -16.14 5.45
N CYS A 19 4.24 -14.93 5.51
CA CYS A 19 4.19 -13.98 4.39
C CYS A 19 4.93 -14.49 3.14
N THR A 20 5.92 -15.36 3.31
CA THR A 20 6.79 -15.86 2.23
C THR A 20 6.63 -17.37 1.99
N GLU A 21 5.51 -17.94 2.41
CA GLU A 21 5.22 -19.37 2.30
C GLU A 21 5.43 -19.88 0.85
N PRO A 22 6.36 -20.83 0.61
CA PRO A 22 6.62 -21.36 -0.72
C PRO A 22 5.41 -22.12 -1.26
N GLY A 23 5.09 -21.92 -2.55
CA GLY A 23 4.00 -22.64 -3.21
C GLY A 23 2.60 -22.15 -2.85
N TRP A 24 2.49 -21.12 -2.00
CA TRP A 24 1.23 -20.45 -1.73
C TRP A 24 0.65 -19.84 -3.02
N GLU A 25 -0.62 -20.12 -3.29
CA GLU A 25 -1.36 -19.58 -4.44
C GLU A 25 -2.43 -18.61 -3.94
N SER A 26 -2.39 -17.36 -4.43
CA SER A 26 -3.31 -16.31 -4.02
C SER A 26 -4.70 -16.48 -4.61
N ARG A 27 -5.71 -15.96 -3.91
CA ARG A 27 -7.09 -15.91 -4.42
C ARG A 27 -7.16 -15.15 -5.75
N GLU A 28 -6.36 -14.10 -5.90
CA GLU A 28 -6.28 -13.28 -7.12
C GLU A 28 -5.72 -14.06 -8.31
N ARG A 29 -4.68 -14.90 -8.09
CA ARG A 29 -4.10 -15.77 -9.13
C ARG A 29 -5.06 -16.88 -9.54
N LEU A 30 -5.74 -17.50 -8.57
CA LEU A 30 -6.79 -18.48 -8.84
C LEU A 30 -7.90 -17.86 -9.69
N TRP A 31 -8.41 -16.71 -9.25
CA TRP A 31 -9.51 -16.03 -9.90
C TRP A 31 -9.20 -15.63 -11.34
N ILE A 32 -8.03 -15.02 -11.62
CA ILE A 32 -7.70 -14.62 -12.99
C ILE A 32 -7.55 -15.85 -13.90
N ARG A 33 -6.92 -16.93 -13.40
CA ARG A 33 -6.78 -18.19 -14.16
C ARG A 33 -8.14 -18.76 -14.54
N GLU A 34 -9.09 -18.78 -13.61
CA GLU A 34 -10.47 -19.20 -13.85
C GLU A 34 -11.18 -18.34 -14.90
N ARG A 35 -10.97 -17.00 -14.90
CA ARG A 35 -11.55 -16.12 -15.93
C ARG A 35 -11.03 -16.46 -17.33
N PHE A 36 -9.72 -16.72 -17.46
CA PHE A 36 -9.13 -17.19 -18.71
C PHE A 36 -9.69 -18.56 -19.14
N GLU A 37 -9.84 -19.49 -18.21
CA GLU A 37 -10.41 -20.82 -18.48
C GLU A 37 -11.89 -20.77 -18.86
N ALA A 38 -12.66 -19.83 -18.31
CA ALA A 38 -14.04 -19.58 -18.72
C ALA A 38 -14.11 -19.13 -20.19
N VAL A 39 -13.22 -18.23 -20.62
CA VAL A 39 -13.12 -17.83 -22.02
C VAL A 39 -12.76 -19.02 -22.91
N ALA A 40 -11.76 -19.81 -22.53
CA ALA A 40 -11.37 -21.00 -23.30
C ALA A 40 -12.54 -21.96 -23.52
N ARG A 41 -13.32 -22.24 -22.46
CA ARG A 41 -14.52 -23.08 -22.54
C ARG A 41 -15.59 -22.47 -23.45
N SER A 42 -15.88 -21.17 -23.30
CA SER A 42 -16.90 -20.50 -24.13
C SER A 42 -16.56 -20.48 -25.62
N GLN A 43 -15.27 -20.55 -25.96
CA GLN A 43 -14.76 -20.50 -27.33
C GLN A 43 -14.34 -21.88 -27.84
N ASN A 44 -14.60 -22.95 -27.08
CA ASN A 44 -14.19 -24.33 -27.40
C ASN A 44 -12.70 -24.49 -27.75
N LEU A 45 -11.82 -23.77 -27.04
CA LEU A 45 -10.38 -23.81 -27.26
C LEU A 45 -9.73 -24.92 -26.44
N SER A 46 -9.00 -25.82 -27.11
CA SER A 46 -8.28 -26.94 -26.47
C SER A 46 -6.84 -26.61 -26.05
N GLY A 47 -6.29 -25.46 -26.47
CA GLY A 47 -4.89 -25.11 -26.27
C GLY A 47 -4.66 -23.75 -25.62
N ARG A 48 -3.78 -23.69 -24.61
CA ARG A 48 -3.39 -22.44 -23.92
C ARG A 48 -2.84 -21.38 -24.89
N GLY A 49 -2.09 -21.79 -25.91
CA GLY A 49 -1.57 -20.86 -26.93
C GLY A 49 -2.67 -20.25 -27.82
N MET A 50 -3.74 -21.01 -28.10
CA MET A 50 -4.89 -20.47 -28.86
C MET A 50 -5.65 -19.45 -28.04
N LEU A 51 -5.79 -19.69 -26.73
CA LEU A 51 -6.35 -18.71 -25.81
C LEU A 51 -5.50 -17.45 -25.73
N ASP A 52 -4.18 -17.59 -25.53
CA ASP A 52 -3.26 -16.45 -25.46
C ASP A 52 -3.34 -15.60 -26.75
N ARG A 53 -3.43 -16.26 -27.93
CA ARG A 53 -3.63 -15.60 -29.23
C ARG A 53 -4.98 -14.89 -29.34
N LEU A 54 -6.08 -15.53 -28.94
CA LEU A 54 -7.41 -14.92 -28.99
C LEU A 54 -7.46 -13.65 -28.14
N ILE A 55 -6.93 -13.71 -26.92
CA ILE A 55 -6.91 -12.55 -26.01
C ILE A 55 -6.02 -11.44 -26.57
N PHE A 56 -4.88 -11.79 -27.18
CA PHE A 56 -4.04 -10.83 -27.89
C PHE A 56 -4.82 -10.13 -29.02
N GLU A 57 -5.52 -10.89 -29.87
CA GLU A 57 -6.32 -10.36 -30.97
C GLU A 57 -7.42 -9.41 -30.48
N ARG A 58 -8.09 -9.74 -29.36
CA ARG A 58 -9.08 -8.86 -28.74
C ARG A 58 -8.48 -7.57 -28.18
N LEU A 59 -7.27 -7.62 -27.63
CA LEU A 59 -6.58 -6.46 -27.05
C LEU A 59 -6.05 -5.49 -28.10
N TYR A 60 -5.48 -6.03 -29.19
CA TYR A 60 -4.71 -5.24 -30.15
C TYR A 60 -5.40 -5.10 -31.51
N GLY A 61 -6.53 -5.78 -31.73
CA GLY A 61 -7.28 -5.73 -32.99
C GLY A 61 -6.55 -6.39 -34.17
N ARG A 62 -5.47 -7.13 -33.92
CA ARG A 62 -4.66 -7.82 -34.94
C ARG A 62 -4.12 -9.15 -34.42
N PRO A 63 -3.83 -10.12 -35.30
CA PRO A 63 -3.13 -11.33 -34.91
C PRO A 63 -1.68 -11.03 -34.47
N PRO A 64 -1.11 -11.84 -33.57
CA PRO A 64 0.29 -11.77 -33.23
C PRO A 64 1.14 -12.26 -34.41
N GLU A 65 2.17 -11.51 -34.76
CA GLU A 65 3.14 -11.85 -35.83
C GLU A 65 4.21 -12.81 -35.30
N LYS A 66 4.55 -12.70 -34.01
CA LYS A 66 5.55 -13.53 -33.34
C LYS A 66 4.97 -14.10 -32.06
N SER A 67 5.40 -15.31 -31.68
CA SER A 67 4.98 -15.96 -30.43
C SER A 67 5.38 -15.15 -29.19
N THR A 68 6.44 -14.35 -29.27
CA THR A 68 6.91 -13.48 -28.19
C THR A 68 5.93 -12.35 -27.86
N GLU A 69 5.10 -11.91 -28.80
CA GLU A 69 4.10 -10.87 -28.55
C GLU A 69 3.00 -11.34 -27.57
N GLN A 70 2.82 -12.66 -27.45
CA GLN A 70 1.82 -13.27 -26.55
C GLN A 70 2.37 -13.52 -25.13
N LEU A 71 3.66 -13.28 -24.88
CA LEU A 71 4.27 -13.56 -23.57
C LEU A 71 3.60 -12.80 -22.44
N THR A 72 3.25 -11.53 -22.67
CA THR A 72 2.53 -10.70 -21.69
C THR A 72 1.19 -11.32 -21.29
N ILE A 73 0.43 -11.82 -22.28
CA ILE A 73 -0.86 -12.48 -22.04
C ILE A 73 -0.67 -13.76 -21.25
N ARG A 74 0.34 -14.56 -21.61
CA ARG A 74 0.69 -15.77 -20.86
C ARG A 74 1.00 -15.45 -19.40
N TYR A 75 1.76 -14.40 -19.14
CA TYR A 75 2.12 -14.01 -17.77
C TYR A 75 0.94 -13.48 -16.96
N TRP A 76 0.01 -12.76 -17.59
CA TRP A 76 -1.25 -12.35 -16.96
C TRP A 76 -2.14 -13.55 -16.65
N ARG A 77 -2.29 -14.49 -17.59
CA ARG A 77 -3.07 -15.72 -17.41
C ARG A 77 -2.54 -16.60 -16.28
N THR A 78 -1.23 -16.72 -16.13
CA THR A 78 -0.61 -17.49 -15.04
C THR A 78 -0.53 -16.70 -13.73
N GLY A 79 -0.89 -15.41 -13.74
CA GLY A 79 -0.78 -14.54 -12.59
C GLY A 79 0.66 -14.24 -12.15
N GLN A 80 1.66 -14.58 -12.97
CA GLN A 80 3.09 -14.30 -12.68
C GLN A 80 3.40 -12.81 -12.74
N HIS A 81 2.74 -12.10 -13.67
CA HIS A 81 2.79 -10.65 -13.74
C HIS A 81 1.37 -10.12 -13.81
N LYS A 82 1.19 -8.91 -13.28
CA LYS A 82 -0.08 -8.17 -13.38
C LYS A 82 0.06 -7.02 -14.38
N PRO A 83 -1.04 -6.51 -14.95
CA PRO A 83 -1.02 -5.31 -15.80
C PRO A 83 -0.25 -4.13 -15.16
N GLN A 84 0.44 -3.36 -15.99
CA GLN A 84 1.27 -2.24 -15.52
C GLN A 84 0.49 -0.94 -15.37
N SER A 85 -0.71 -0.85 -15.91
CA SER A 85 -1.58 0.30 -15.75
C SER A 85 -3.04 -0.10 -15.65
N ARG A 86 -3.86 0.83 -15.17
CA ARG A 86 -5.31 0.65 -15.06
C ARG A 86 -5.93 0.45 -16.45
N GLU A 87 -5.43 1.16 -17.46
CA GLU A 87 -5.88 1.02 -18.84
C GLU A 87 -5.59 -0.38 -19.39
N GLN A 88 -4.40 -0.93 -19.13
CA GLN A 88 -4.09 -2.31 -19.51
C GLN A 88 -4.98 -3.32 -18.76
N CYS A 89 -5.27 -3.04 -17.49
CA CYS A 89 -6.14 -3.88 -16.69
C CYS A 89 -7.58 -3.88 -17.21
N LEU A 90 -8.14 -2.71 -17.52
CA LEU A 90 -9.45 -2.55 -18.13
C LEU A 90 -9.52 -3.20 -19.51
N ALA A 91 -8.50 -3.00 -20.35
CA ALA A 91 -8.42 -3.64 -21.66
C ALA A 91 -8.40 -5.18 -21.53
N LEU A 92 -7.67 -5.72 -20.55
CA LEU A 92 -7.68 -7.15 -20.24
C LEU A 92 -9.08 -7.61 -19.82
N GLY A 93 -9.76 -6.87 -18.93
CA GLY A 93 -11.14 -7.17 -18.53
C GLY A 93 -12.10 -7.22 -19.72
N GLN A 94 -12.00 -6.25 -20.63
CA GLN A 94 -12.78 -6.21 -21.87
C GLN A 94 -12.45 -7.39 -22.79
N ALA A 95 -11.17 -7.72 -22.97
CA ALA A 95 -10.75 -8.86 -23.79
C ALA A 95 -11.21 -10.21 -23.22
N LEU A 96 -11.29 -10.33 -21.90
CA LEU A 96 -11.88 -11.48 -21.21
C LEU A 96 -13.41 -11.49 -21.23
N GLY A 97 -14.05 -10.39 -21.63
CA GLY A 97 -15.51 -10.26 -21.63
C GLY A 97 -16.10 -10.22 -20.22
N LEU A 98 -15.38 -9.62 -19.26
CA LEU A 98 -15.84 -9.51 -17.87
C LEU A 98 -17.03 -8.56 -17.76
N ASP A 99 -17.96 -8.90 -16.87
CA ASP A 99 -19.05 -8.01 -16.48
C ASP A 99 -18.56 -6.93 -15.48
N THR A 100 -19.47 -6.08 -15.01
CA THR A 100 -19.15 -5.01 -14.06
C THR A 100 -18.63 -5.54 -12.73
N ALA A 101 -19.16 -6.66 -12.23
CA ALA A 101 -18.76 -7.22 -10.93
C ALA A 101 -17.37 -7.86 -11.02
N ASP A 102 -17.10 -8.63 -12.09
CA ASP A 102 -15.78 -9.21 -12.34
C ASP A 102 -14.74 -8.13 -12.67
N THR A 103 -15.12 -7.05 -13.36
CA THR A 103 -14.23 -5.91 -13.60
C THR A 103 -13.83 -5.21 -12.30
N ASP A 104 -14.77 -5.12 -11.36
CA ASP A 104 -14.50 -4.55 -10.05
C ASP A 104 -13.52 -5.43 -9.24
N VAL A 105 -13.68 -6.76 -9.26
CA VAL A 105 -12.71 -7.70 -8.67
C VAL A 105 -11.35 -7.59 -9.36
N LEU A 106 -11.33 -7.44 -10.68
CA LEU A 106 -10.09 -7.27 -11.45
C LEU A 106 -9.31 -6.03 -10.99
N LEU A 107 -10.00 -4.91 -10.76
CA LEU A 107 -9.37 -3.64 -10.39
C LEU A 107 -8.98 -3.60 -8.92
N ARG A 108 -9.88 -3.97 -8.01
CA ARG A 108 -9.67 -3.84 -6.57
C ARG A 108 -8.88 -4.99 -5.96
N GLY A 109 -9.12 -6.21 -6.44
CA GLY A 109 -8.44 -7.41 -5.96
C GLY A 109 -7.17 -7.69 -6.75
N TYR A 110 -7.30 -8.01 -8.03
CA TYR A 110 -6.14 -8.46 -8.82
C TYR A 110 -5.12 -7.34 -9.05
N TYR A 111 -5.55 -6.20 -9.60
CA TYR A 111 -4.69 -5.04 -9.85
C TYR A 111 -4.34 -4.24 -8.57
N ASP A 112 -5.06 -4.51 -7.47
CA ASP A 112 -4.79 -4.00 -6.13
C ASP A 112 -4.82 -2.46 -6.06
N SER A 113 -5.96 -1.89 -6.47
CA SER A 113 -6.18 -0.45 -6.50
C SER A 113 -7.60 -0.02 -6.12
N ALA A 114 -7.85 1.29 -6.09
CA ALA A 114 -9.17 1.84 -5.84
C ALA A 114 -10.13 1.54 -6.99
N ASP A 115 -11.41 1.42 -6.67
CA ASP A 115 -12.51 1.38 -7.63
C ASP A 115 -12.52 2.56 -8.60
N ARG A 116 -12.06 3.74 -8.17
CA ARG A 116 -12.10 5.01 -8.91
C ARG A 116 -10.80 5.78 -8.78
N VAL A 117 -10.50 6.53 -9.84
CA VAL A 117 -9.35 7.43 -9.94
C VAL A 117 -9.87 8.83 -10.18
N PHE A 118 -9.46 9.79 -9.35
CA PHE A 118 -9.87 11.18 -9.52
C PHE A 118 -8.76 12.02 -10.16
N THR A 119 -9.16 12.95 -10.99
CA THR A 119 -8.35 13.93 -11.70
C THR A 119 -8.73 15.33 -11.24
N ALA A 120 -8.00 16.38 -11.65
CA ALA A 120 -8.32 17.75 -11.27
C ALA A 120 -9.74 18.22 -11.70
N GLY A 121 -10.36 17.56 -12.67
CA GLY A 121 -11.72 17.89 -13.13
C GLY A 121 -12.84 17.33 -12.26
N ASP A 122 -12.55 16.43 -11.32
CA ASP A 122 -13.57 15.71 -10.54
C ASP A 122 -13.95 16.46 -9.24
N GLU A 123 -13.74 17.78 -9.21
CA GLU A 123 -14.00 18.58 -8.00
C GLU A 123 -15.45 18.59 -7.58
N GLU A 124 -16.40 18.41 -8.51
CA GLU A 124 -17.84 18.38 -8.24
C GLU A 124 -18.39 16.94 -8.09
N ASP A 125 -17.56 15.89 -8.19
CA ASP A 125 -18.02 14.51 -8.03
C ASP A 125 -18.44 14.26 -6.56
N PRO A 126 -19.69 13.86 -6.28
CA PRO A 126 -20.15 13.60 -4.91
C PRO A 126 -19.35 12.53 -4.16
N VAL A 127 -18.87 11.50 -4.87
CA VAL A 127 -18.03 10.44 -4.31
C VAL A 127 -16.65 11.00 -3.96
N TYR A 128 -16.10 11.85 -4.82
CA TYR A 128 -14.85 12.55 -4.53
C TYR A 128 -14.96 13.38 -3.25
N HIS A 129 -15.99 14.22 -3.15
CA HIS A 129 -16.24 15.05 -1.97
C HIS A 129 -16.39 14.24 -0.69
N TRP A 130 -17.16 13.14 -0.75
CA TRP A 130 -17.38 12.30 0.42
C TRP A 130 -16.07 11.66 0.91
N ARG A 131 -15.27 11.09 0.00
CA ARG A 131 -13.95 10.51 0.34
C ARG A 131 -12.96 11.55 0.84
N ARG A 132 -12.97 12.75 0.25
CA ARG A 132 -12.16 13.89 0.71
C ARG A 132 -12.53 14.33 2.11
N ARG A 133 -13.83 14.45 2.40
CA ARG A 133 -14.32 14.79 3.73
C ARG A 133 -13.89 13.74 4.76
N TYR A 134 -13.94 12.46 4.42
CA TYR A 134 -13.44 11.39 5.28
C TYR A 134 -11.94 11.57 5.61
N LEU A 135 -11.09 11.82 4.60
CA LEU A 135 -9.68 12.09 4.84
C LEU A 135 -9.44 13.36 5.66
N GLU A 136 -10.17 14.44 5.42
CA GLU A 136 -10.06 15.68 6.20
C GLU A 136 -10.42 15.46 7.67
N GLN A 137 -11.42 14.61 7.95
CA GLN A 137 -11.77 14.23 9.31
C GLN A 137 -10.64 13.43 9.96
N LEU A 138 -10.03 12.48 9.26
CA LEU A 138 -8.86 11.74 9.76
C LEU A 138 -7.66 12.67 10.01
N GLU A 139 -7.37 13.60 9.11
CA GLU A 139 -6.31 14.62 9.27
C GLU A 139 -6.56 15.48 10.52
N THR A 140 -7.81 15.90 10.73
CA THR A 140 -8.21 16.71 11.90
C THR A 140 -8.05 15.92 13.20
N GLN A 141 -8.51 14.67 13.22
CA GLN A 141 -8.38 13.77 14.39
C GLN A 141 -6.91 13.50 14.70
N TYR A 142 -6.12 13.18 13.68
CA TYR A 142 -4.67 12.98 13.81
C TYR A 142 -3.99 14.18 14.47
N LEU A 143 -4.26 15.40 14.01
CA LEU A 143 -3.66 16.60 14.57
C LEU A 143 -4.13 16.87 16.01
N ALA A 144 -5.41 16.60 16.31
CA ALA A 144 -5.97 16.78 17.65
C ALA A 144 -5.34 15.86 18.71
N ILE A 145 -4.80 14.71 18.30
CA ILE A 145 -4.11 13.76 19.18
C ILE A 145 -2.68 14.24 19.53
N ILE A 146 -2.06 15.08 18.69
CA ILE A 146 -0.70 15.53 18.93
C ILE A 146 -0.67 16.45 20.15
N HIS A 147 0.04 16.03 21.20
CA HIS A 147 0.18 16.81 22.42
C HIS A 147 0.77 18.21 22.11
N PRO A 148 0.22 19.31 22.68
CA PRO A 148 0.69 20.68 22.41
C PRO A 148 2.20 20.88 22.63
N LEU A 149 2.77 20.29 23.69
CA LEU A 149 4.23 20.33 23.92
C LEU A 149 5.05 19.71 22.79
N THR A 150 4.52 18.70 22.08
CA THR A 150 5.19 18.14 20.90
C THR A 150 5.18 19.13 19.74
N LEU A 151 4.09 19.88 19.56
CA LEU A 151 4.02 20.95 18.56
C LEU A 151 4.98 22.09 18.89
N GLU A 152 5.04 22.50 20.17
CA GLU A 152 5.92 23.55 20.64
C GLU A 152 7.41 23.20 20.43
N ARG A 153 7.82 21.97 20.75
CA ARG A 153 9.18 21.47 20.48
C ARG A 153 9.54 21.52 18.99
N ARG A 154 8.55 21.32 18.12
CA ARG A 154 8.68 21.42 16.66
C ARG A 154 8.53 22.85 16.13
N LYS A 155 8.35 23.85 17.00
CA LYS A 155 8.09 25.26 16.66
C LYS A 155 6.84 25.46 15.79
N ILE A 156 5.80 24.65 16.05
CA ILE A 156 4.51 24.72 15.35
C ILE A 156 3.49 25.40 16.28
N PRO A 157 2.90 26.54 15.89
CA PRO A 157 1.78 27.12 16.63
C PRO A 157 0.60 26.15 16.66
N TRP A 158 0.08 25.85 17.84
CA TRP A 158 -0.97 24.85 18.00
C TRP A 158 -2.27 25.27 17.27
N GLU A 159 -2.56 26.57 17.22
CA GLU A 159 -3.71 27.15 16.50
C GLU A 159 -3.62 26.96 14.98
N LYS A 160 -2.40 26.73 14.45
CA LYS A 160 -2.13 26.60 13.01
C LYS A 160 -1.63 25.20 12.63
N SER A 161 -1.78 24.21 13.49
CA SER A 161 -1.29 22.84 13.26
C SER A 161 -1.73 22.25 11.90
N GLY A 162 -2.90 22.63 11.40
CA GLY A 162 -3.40 22.27 10.05
C GLY A 162 -2.50 22.74 8.90
N GLU A 163 -1.91 23.93 8.99
CA GLU A 163 -0.95 24.46 8.00
C GLU A 163 0.35 23.64 7.99
N TYR A 164 0.65 22.94 9.08
CA TYR A 164 1.85 22.14 9.30
C TYR A 164 1.61 20.62 9.23
N LEU A 165 0.42 20.18 8.81
CA LEU A 165 0.03 18.77 8.74
C LEU A 165 1.12 17.89 8.09
N ARG A 166 1.64 18.33 6.94
CA ARG A 166 2.70 17.61 6.22
C ARG A 166 3.94 17.42 7.09
N HIS A 167 4.35 18.45 7.82
CA HIS A 167 5.51 18.35 8.69
C HIS A 167 5.25 17.39 9.86
N CYS A 168 4.09 17.49 10.51
CA CYS A 168 3.69 16.56 11.57
C CYS A 168 3.71 15.11 11.07
N TYR A 169 3.09 14.86 9.92
CA TYR A 169 3.01 13.54 9.30
C TYR A 169 4.40 12.97 8.94
N VAL A 170 5.29 13.77 8.35
CA VAL A 170 6.67 13.34 8.03
C VAL A 170 7.43 12.94 9.29
N GLN A 171 7.37 13.79 10.31
CA GLN A 171 8.08 13.53 11.56
C GLN A 171 7.54 12.28 12.23
N GLU A 172 6.22 12.04 12.14
CA GLU A 172 5.61 10.81 12.62
C GLU A 172 6.08 9.59 11.83
N ALA A 173 5.96 9.60 10.50
CA ALA A 173 6.37 8.53 9.61
C ALA A 173 7.81 8.05 9.84
N ARG A 174 8.73 8.98 10.11
CA ARG A 174 10.14 8.68 10.40
C ARG A 174 10.34 7.89 11.69
N GLN A 175 9.43 7.98 12.64
CA GLN A 175 9.52 7.22 13.89
C GLN A 175 9.22 5.73 13.72
N TYR A 176 8.74 5.29 12.55
CA TYR A 176 8.35 3.91 12.28
C TYR A 176 9.36 3.12 11.44
N VAL A 177 10.37 3.78 10.88
CA VAL A 177 11.35 3.16 9.99
C VAL A 177 12.76 3.40 10.49
N ASP A 178 13.67 2.48 10.20
CA ASP A 178 15.07 2.69 10.56
C ASP A 178 15.79 3.55 9.50
N THR A 179 15.76 4.87 9.69
CA THR A 179 16.43 5.81 8.79
C THR A 179 17.87 6.05 9.23
N LYS A 180 18.84 5.89 8.31
CA LYS A 180 20.27 6.19 8.53
C LYS A 180 20.55 7.66 8.90
N ASN A 181 19.65 8.58 8.56
CA ASN A 181 19.75 10.00 8.86
C ASN A 181 18.62 10.41 9.81
N LYS A 182 18.89 10.44 11.12
CA LYS A 182 18.03 11.15 12.08
C LYS A 182 18.19 12.65 11.83
N LEU A 183 17.36 13.18 10.95
CA LEU A 183 17.24 14.60 10.71
C LEU A 183 16.62 15.26 11.95
N ASP A 184 17.07 16.48 12.29
CA ASP A 184 16.58 17.24 13.44
C ASP A 184 15.05 17.38 13.40
N GLU A 185 14.38 17.40 14.56
CA GLU A 185 12.91 17.53 14.66
C GLU A 185 12.41 18.83 14.01
N THR A 186 13.29 19.84 13.92
CA THR A 186 13.02 21.12 13.27
C THR A 186 13.28 21.13 11.76
N SER A 187 13.87 20.07 11.21
CA SER A 187 14.24 20.01 9.79
C SER A 187 13.01 19.86 8.90
N HIS A 188 12.97 20.65 7.83
CA HIS A 188 11.97 20.52 6.78
C HIS A 188 12.46 19.53 5.71
N LEU A 189 11.63 18.54 5.41
CA LEU A 189 11.90 17.62 4.32
C LEU A 189 11.50 18.29 2.99
N ASN A 190 12.50 18.76 2.25
CA ASN A 190 12.31 19.49 0.98
C ASN A 190 12.29 18.58 -0.26
N SER A 191 11.93 17.30 -0.11
CA SER A 191 11.84 16.36 -1.24
C SER A 191 10.57 16.63 -2.04
N ALA A 192 10.72 17.18 -3.25
CA ALA A 192 9.60 17.41 -4.17
C ALA A 192 8.78 16.13 -4.43
N ASN A 193 9.45 14.97 -4.49
CA ASN A 193 8.77 13.68 -4.68
C ASN A 193 7.86 13.33 -3.50
N TYR A 194 8.30 13.59 -2.28
CA TYR A 194 7.48 13.39 -1.09
C TYR A 194 6.30 14.37 -1.05
N VAL A 195 6.55 15.64 -1.37
CA VAL A 195 5.48 16.66 -1.43
C VAL A 195 4.39 16.25 -2.41
N ASN A 196 4.78 15.77 -3.60
CA ASN A 196 3.85 15.30 -4.61
C ASN A 196 3.10 14.05 -4.17
N GLU A 197 3.76 13.07 -3.54
CA GLU A 197 3.11 11.87 -3.00
C GLU A 197 2.08 12.22 -1.93
N PHE A 198 2.46 13.07 -0.96
CA PHE A 198 1.58 13.50 0.12
C PHE A 198 0.38 14.30 -0.42
N GLN A 199 0.59 15.19 -1.38
CA GLN A 199 -0.51 15.92 -2.02
C GLN A 199 -1.45 15.00 -2.81
N ARG A 200 -0.92 14.02 -3.54
CA ARG A 200 -1.75 13.03 -4.25
C ARG A 200 -2.63 12.25 -3.28
N LEU A 201 -2.06 11.78 -2.17
CA LEU A 201 -2.81 11.07 -1.12
C LEU A 201 -3.92 11.95 -0.54
N ARG A 202 -3.54 13.14 -0.09
CA ARG A 202 -4.47 14.10 0.51
C ARG A 202 -5.62 14.43 -0.43
N PHE A 203 -5.32 14.77 -1.68
CA PHE A 203 -6.34 15.18 -2.64
C PHE A 203 -6.93 14.03 -3.47
N LEU A 204 -6.60 12.77 -3.17
CA LEU A 204 -7.04 11.57 -3.89
C LEU A 204 -6.80 11.64 -5.41
N ARG A 205 -5.72 12.29 -5.84
CA ARG A 205 -5.47 12.55 -7.27
C ARG A 205 -4.60 11.48 -7.90
N GLY A 206 -5.06 10.98 -9.04
CA GLY A 206 -4.41 9.94 -9.82
C GLY A 206 -4.48 8.57 -9.16
N GLU A 207 -3.80 7.61 -9.78
CA GLU A 207 -3.70 6.25 -9.27
C GLU A 207 -2.88 6.22 -7.98
N ILE A 208 -3.50 5.81 -6.87
CA ILE A 208 -2.83 5.64 -5.59
C ILE A 208 -2.77 4.14 -5.26
N PRO A 209 -1.57 3.53 -5.18
CA PRO A 209 -1.44 2.13 -4.82
C PRO A 209 -2.06 1.84 -3.44
N ARG A 210 -2.76 0.71 -3.30
CA ARG A 210 -3.40 0.32 -2.03
C ARG A 210 -2.42 0.30 -0.87
N LYS A 211 -1.22 -0.25 -1.06
CA LYS A 211 -0.13 -0.23 -0.06
C LYS A 211 0.21 1.19 0.44
N THR A 212 0.22 2.18 -0.45
CA THR A 212 0.46 3.59 -0.08
C THR A 212 -0.72 4.16 0.72
N MET A 213 -1.95 3.85 0.31
CA MET A 213 -3.14 4.26 1.06
C MET A 213 -3.21 3.60 2.44
N LEU A 214 -2.92 2.30 2.54
CA LEU A 214 -2.86 1.54 3.79
C LEU A 214 -1.86 2.16 4.77
N ARG A 215 -0.66 2.51 4.30
CA ARG A 215 0.31 3.26 5.10
C ARG A 215 -0.26 4.60 5.59
N HIS A 216 -0.94 5.33 4.71
CA HIS A 216 -1.50 6.64 5.06
C HIS A 216 -2.57 6.53 6.15
N LEU A 217 -3.51 5.59 5.99
CA LEU A 217 -4.54 5.28 6.99
C LEU A 217 -3.91 4.84 8.31
N PHE A 218 -2.90 3.97 8.27
CA PHE A 218 -2.17 3.54 9.46
C PHE A 218 -1.59 4.74 10.21
N LEU A 219 -0.83 5.59 9.53
CA LEU A 219 -0.16 6.74 10.15
C LEU A 219 -1.12 7.82 10.67
N LEU A 220 -2.27 8.03 10.02
CA LEU A 220 -3.28 8.96 10.52
C LEU A 220 -4.08 8.40 11.70
N SER A 221 -4.08 7.08 11.88
CA SER A 221 -4.86 6.42 12.93
C SER A 221 -4.07 6.17 14.21
N VAL A 222 -2.75 6.38 14.23
CA VAL A 222 -1.94 6.13 15.44
C VAL A 222 -2.25 7.15 16.55
N PRO A 223 -2.26 6.73 17.84
CA PRO A 223 -2.05 5.36 18.31
C PRO A 223 -3.31 4.48 18.25
N PHE A 224 -4.49 5.00 17.91
CA PHE A 224 -5.74 4.24 17.95
C PHE A 224 -5.98 3.33 16.72
N VAL A 225 -4.92 2.83 16.10
CA VAL A 225 -5.02 1.98 14.92
C VAL A 225 -5.59 0.60 15.29
N SER A 226 -6.52 0.11 14.48
CA SER A 226 -7.13 -1.21 14.63
C SER A 226 -7.49 -1.77 13.25
N ARG A 227 -7.81 -3.07 13.19
CA ARG A 227 -8.32 -3.67 11.95
C ARG A 227 -9.58 -2.96 11.47
N SER A 228 -10.54 -2.69 12.34
CA SER A 228 -11.80 -2.05 11.97
C SER A 228 -11.60 -0.65 11.38
N VAL A 229 -10.66 0.13 11.94
CA VAL A 229 -10.33 1.47 11.43
C VAL A 229 -9.71 1.39 10.04
N LEU A 230 -8.78 0.45 9.82
CA LEU A 230 -8.14 0.29 8.52
C LEU A 230 -9.10 -0.27 7.46
N ASP A 231 -9.92 -1.27 7.81
CA ASP A 231 -10.92 -1.85 6.92
C ASP A 231 -11.94 -0.79 6.50
N GLN A 232 -12.49 -0.03 7.45
CA GLN A 232 -13.41 1.07 7.17
C GLN A 232 -12.77 2.12 6.26
N GLY A 233 -11.51 2.48 6.51
CA GLY A 233 -10.79 3.46 5.70
C GLY A 233 -10.53 2.98 4.28
N LEU A 234 -10.10 1.73 4.12
CA LEU A 234 -9.89 1.11 2.82
C LEU A 234 -11.19 1.06 2.02
N GLU A 235 -12.27 0.55 2.61
CA GLU A 235 -13.58 0.46 1.97
C GLU A 235 -14.13 1.83 1.58
N THR A 236 -14.05 2.81 2.50
CA THR A 236 -14.46 4.20 2.25
C THR A 236 -13.73 4.78 1.05
N LEU A 237 -12.43 4.50 0.94
CA LEU A 237 -11.59 5.02 -0.14
C LEU A 237 -11.61 4.17 -1.41
N GLY A 238 -12.43 3.11 -1.45
CA GLY A 238 -12.67 2.30 -2.65
C GLY A 238 -11.77 1.10 -2.83
N TYR A 239 -11.03 0.71 -1.79
CA TYR A 239 -10.16 -0.47 -1.77
C TYR A 239 -10.87 -1.65 -1.09
N LEU A 240 -10.31 -2.86 -1.24
CA LEU A 240 -10.74 -4.01 -0.44
C LEU A 240 -10.20 -3.90 1.00
N PRO A 241 -10.97 -4.36 2.01
CA PRO A 241 -10.50 -4.45 3.40
C PRO A 241 -9.32 -5.42 3.54
N LEU A 242 -8.71 -5.49 4.72
CA LEU A 242 -7.57 -6.38 4.98
C LEU A 242 -8.00 -7.85 4.94
N ASP A 243 -7.29 -8.64 4.14
CA ASP A 243 -7.49 -10.08 4.03
C ASP A 243 -6.15 -10.83 4.02
N ALA A 244 -6.00 -11.82 4.91
CA ALA A 244 -4.80 -12.65 5.03
C ALA A 244 -4.49 -13.46 3.75
N GLN A 245 -5.48 -13.65 2.87
CA GLN A 245 -5.33 -14.35 1.60
C GLN A 245 -5.04 -13.40 0.42
N HIS A 246 -5.05 -12.09 0.64
CA HIS A 246 -4.85 -11.10 -0.42
C HIS A 246 -3.39 -11.03 -0.85
N GLU A 247 -3.19 -11.03 -2.17
CA GLU A 247 -1.91 -10.74 -2.80
C GLU A 247 -1.88 -9.33 -3.41
N SER A 248 -0.95 -8.52 -2.92
CA SER A 248 -0.70 -7.16 -3.42
C SER A 248 -0.31 -7.17 -4.90
N ARG A 249 -0.29 -6.01 -5.53
CA ARG A 249 0.02 -5.87 -6.96
C ARG A 249 1.29 -6.59 -7.44
N PHE A 250 2.36 -6.64 -6.64
CA PHE A 250 3.64 -7.24 -7.01
C PHE A 250 3.91 -8.59 -6.34
N GLY A 251 2.88 -9.22 -5.78
CA GLY A 251 2.98 -10.56 -5.18
C GLY A 251 3.15 -10.57 -3.67
N GLU A 252 3.18 -9.40 -3.01
CA GLU A 252 3.42 -9.32 -1.58
C GLU A 252 2.17 -9.66 -0.74
N ARG A 253 2.36 -10.40 0.36
CA ARG A 253 1.32 -10.66 1.36
C ARG A 253 1.29 -9.57 2.45
N THR A 254 1.21 -8.31 2.03
CA THR A 254 1.27 -7.15 2.93
C THR A 254 0.14 -7.16 3.96
N ASP A 255 -1.07 -7.58 3.57
CA ASP A 255 -2.23 -7.61 4.46
C ASP A 255 -2.01 -8.57 5.64
N LEU A 256 -1.47 -9.75 5.37
CA LEU A 256 -1.14 -10.71 6.42
C LEU A 256 -0.13 -10.12 7.41
N LEU A 257 0.91 -9.46 6.92
CA LEU A 257 1.88 -8.77 7.77
C LEU A 257 1.21 -7.72 8.68
N VAL A 258 0.33 -6.89 8.11
CA VAL A 258 -0.38 -5.84 8.85
C VAL A 258 -1.36 -6.46 9.86
N LEU A 259 -2.08 -7.51 9.49
CA LEU A 259 -2.98 -8.22 10.40
C LEU A 259 -2.23 -8.80 11.60
N ARG A 260 -1.07 -9.45 11.38
CA ARG A 260 -0.22 -9.97 12.46
C ARG A 260 0.33 -8.87 13.37
N LEU A 261 0.68 -7.71 12.80
CA LEU A 261 1.08 -6.53 13.57
C LEU A 261 -0.07 -6.00 14.44
N LEU A 262 -1.30 -5.92 13.90
CA LEU A 262 -2.47 -5.45 14.64
C LEU A 262 -2.91 -6.41 15.73
N GLU A 263 -2.84 -7.73 15.48
CA GLU A 263 -3.08 -8.76 16.49
C GLU A 263 -2.11 -8.59 17.68
N ARG A 264 -0.81 -8.45 17.37
CA ARG A 264 0.21 -8.23 18.40
C ARG A 264 0.02 -6.90 19.12
N TYR A 265 -0.32 -5.85 18.38
CA TYR A 265 -0.63 -4.53 18.94
C TYR A 265 -1.76 -4.62 19.96
N GLN A 266 -2.88 -5.27 19.61
CA GLN A 266 -4.02 -5.43 20.50
C GLN A 266 -3.66 -6.17 21.80
N GLN A 267 -2.84 -7.22 21.71
CA GLN A 267 -2.37 -7.99 22.87
C GLN A 267 -1.49 -7.14 23.79
N GLU A 268 -0.54 -6.39 23.22
CA GLU A 268 0.39 -5.58 23.99
C GLU A 268 -0.22 -4.31 24.55
N CYS A 269 -1.27 -3.77 23.91
CA CYS A 269 -1.90 -2.52 24.29
C CYS A 269 -3.16 -2.66 25.14
N ALA A 270 -3.64 -3.88 25.36
CA ALA A 270 -4.77 -4.12 26.23
C ALA A 270 -4.54 -3.49 27.62
N GLY A 271 -5.40 -2.53 27.99
CA GLY A 271 -5.35 -1.85 29.28
C GLY A 271 -4.17 -0.87 29.47
N ARG A 272 -3.37 -0.58 28.44
CA ARG A 272 -2.26 0.39 28.51
C ARG A 272 -2.71 1.78 28.09
N ALA A 273 -2.01 2.80 28.58
CA ALA A 273 -2.23 4.18 28.17
C ALA A 273 -1.84 4.40 26.69
N PRO A 274 -2.51 5.31 25.96
CA PRO A 274 -2.24 5.58 24.55
C PRO A 274 -0.77 5.90 24.24
N ASP A 275 -0.07 6.65 25.10
CA ASP A 275 1.34 7.00 24.90
C ASP A 275 2.28 5.78 24.98
N CYS A 276 1.99 4.83 25.87
CA CYS A 276 2.73 3.58 25.96
C CYS A 276 2.55 2.76 24.68
N CYS A 277 1.32 2.74 24.18
CA CYS A 277 0.96 2.06 22.94
C CYS A 277 1.58 2.69 21.70
N HIS A 278 1.61 4.02 21.64
CA HIS A 278 2.28 4.76 20.59
C HIS A 278 3.78 4.44 20.54
N THR A 279 4.42 4.45 21.71
CA THR A 279 5.84 4.13 21.87
C THR A 279 6.14 2.70 21.44
N TRP A 280 5.32 1.73 21.90
CA TRP A 280 5.45 0.34 21.50
C TRP A 280 5.32 0.18 19.98
N LEU A 281 4.29 0.79 19.37
CA LEU A 281 4.01 0.65 17.94
C LEU A 281 5.18 1.19 17.10
N ARG A 282 5.72 2.36 17.47
CA ARG A 282 6.91 2.93 16.81
C ARG A 282 8.12 2.00 16.92
N GLN A 283 8.42 1.50 18.11
CA GLN A 283 9.57 0.62 18.34
C GLN A 283 9.42 -0.71 17.57
N THR A 284 8.28 -1.37 17.69
CA THR A 284 8.01 -2.65 17.01
C THR A 284 8.06 -2.51 15.49
N CYS A 285 7.46 -1.44 14.94
CA CYS A 285 7.51 -1.20 13.49
C CYS A 285 8.93 -0.94 12.99
N ARG A 286 9.76 -0.22 13.76
CA ARG A 286 11.18 -0.02 13.40
C ARG A 286 11.96 -1.34 13.41
N THR A 287 11.75 -2.17 14.42
CA THR A 287 12.37 -3.50 14.50
C THR A 287 11.92 -4.38 13.33
N LEU A 288 10.62 -4.38 13.01
CA LEU A 288 10.06 -5.10 11.86
C LEU A 288 10.67 -4.59 10.54
N ASP A 289 10.74 -3.28 10.33
CA ASP A 289 11.32 -2.68 9.12
C ASP A 289 12.79 -3.11 8.91
N ALA A 290 13.60 -3.04 9.98
CA ALA A 290 14.99 -3.47 9.96
C ALA A 290 15.14 -4.99 9.75
N PHE A 291 14.27 -5.78 10.37
CA PHE A 291 14.23 -7.23 10.22
C PHE A 291 13.93 -7.64 8.77
N LEU A 292 12.87 -7.08 8.17
CA LEU A 292 12.50 -7.35 6.78
C LEU A 292 13.62 -6.98 5.81
N LEU A 293 14.29 -5.84 6.03
CA LEU A 293 15.43 -5.43 5.22
C LEU A 293 16.60 -6.42 5.35
N ARG A 294 16.93 -6.86 6.58
CA ARG A 294 18.01 -7.82 6.85
C ARG A 294 17.75 -9.19 6.23
N CYS A 295 16.49 -9.64 6.26
CA CYS A 295 16.08 -10.92 5.69
C CYS A 295 15.86 -10.88 4.17
N GLY A 296 16.07 -9.73 3.51
CA GLY A 296 15.99 -9.64 2.05
C GLY A 296 14.57 -9.47 1.50
N HIS A 297 13.64 -8.98 2.31
CA HIS A 297 12.24 -8.76 1.94
C HIS A 297 11.82 -7.27 1.96
N PRO A 298 12.49 -6.39 1.18
CA PRO A 298 12.19 -4.97 1.17
C PRO A 298 10.78 -4.65 0.62
N GLU A 299 10.20 -5.54 -0.17
CA GLU A 299 8.85 -5.46 -0.71
C GLU A 299 7.77 -5.53 0.38
N LEU A 300 8.03 -6.13 1.54
CA LEU A 300 7.07 -6.18 2.66
C LEU A 300 7.10 -4.93 3.55
N ARG A 301 8.07 -4.02 3.36
CA ARG A 301 8.24 -2.80 4.16
C ARG A 301 7.17 -1.75 3.81
N PHE A 302 5.96 -1.88 4.36
CA PHE A 302 4.83 -1.02 3.99
C PHE A 302 4.92 0.42 4.53
N LEU A 303 5.51 0.61 5.71
CA LEU A 303 5.76 1.93 6.31
C LEU A 303 6.96 2.67 5.69
N HIS A 304 7.77 1.99 4.86
CA HIS A 304 8.95 2.60 4.23
C HIS A 304 8.57 3.57 3.12
N PHE A 305 9.13 4.79 3.22
CA PHE A 305 9.06 5.80 2.17
C PHE A 305 10.41 5.87 1.46
N LYS A 306 10.46 5.48 0.18
CA LYS A 306 11.65 5.67 -0.68
C LYS A 306 12.12 7.14 -0.69
N THR A 307 11.18 8.07 -0.53
CA THR A 307 11.44 9.51 -0.52
C THR A 307 12.09 10.03 0.76
N LEU A 308 12.06 9.26 1.87
CA LEU A 308 12.74 9.59 3.12
C LEU A 308 14.22 9.18 3.13
N ASP A 309 14.65 8.25 2.27
CA ASP A 309 16.05 7.83 2.13
C ASP A 309 16.92 8.90 1.42
N GLY A 310 16.27 9.88 0.77
CA GLY A 310 16.85 10.81 -0.18
C GLY A 310 17.29 12.16 0.40
N GLU A 311 18.20 12.16 1.36
CA GLU A 311 19.22 13.23 1.42
C GLU A 311 20.59 12.59 1.18
N LYS A 312 20.87 12.26 -0.09
CA LYS A 312 22.26 12.25 -0.52
C LYS A 312 22.73 13.70 -0.38
N LYS A 313 23.44 14.02 0.71
CA LYS A 313 24.29 15.22 0.76
C LYS A 313 25.05 15.23 -0.56
N LYS A 314 24.78 16.21 -1.43
CA LYS A 314 25.76 16.59 -2.45
C LYS A 314 26.98 17.03 -1.66
N ALA A 315 27.91 16.12 -1.44
CA ALA A 315 29.27 16.48 -1.07
C ALA A 315 29.76 17.32 -2.25
N ARG A 316 29.65 18.64 -2.12
CA ARG A 316 30.42 19.56 -2.93
C ARG A 316 31.87 19.23 -2.60
N GLN A 317 32.53 18.53 -3.52
CA GLN A 317 33.97 18.60 -3.64
C GLN A 317 34.28 20.06 -3.96
N GLU A 318 34.57 20.84 -2.92
CA GLU A 318 35.40 22.02 -3.07
C GLU A 318 36.83 21.50 -3.14
N THR A 319 37.24 21.15 -4.36
CA THR A 319 38.65 21.08 -4.72
C THR A 319 39.17 22.52 -4.70
N ARG A 320 40.02 22.84 -3.74
CA ARG A 320 40.99 23.93 -3.86
C ARG A 320 42.37 23.33 -3.74
#